data_AF-A0A7W1V3T7-F1
#
_entry.id   AF-A0A7W1V3T7-F1
#
_cell.length_a   1.000
_cell.length_b   1.000
_cell.length_c   1.000
_cell.angle_alpha   90.00
_cell.angle_beta   90.00
_cell.angle_gamma   90.00
#
_symmetry.space_group_name_H-M   'P 1'
#
loop_
_entity.id
_entity.type
_entity.pdbx_description
1 polymer ?
#
loop_
_entity_poly.entity_id
_entity_poly.type
_entity_poly.pdbx_seq_one_letter_code
_entity_poly.pdbx_strand_id
1 'polypeptide(L)'
;MVRDDAGEDGRREPTRRTRGSRISRLDVPKDTRRALIRRPDYDPEMFGRFAETFARFMGTARFLFFMTVFVIIWLTINIVGVWGLEWDPYPFILLNLLFSTQASYAAPLILLAQNRQESRDRVIAEQDREVNVRAHADMAYLAREVASLRISVGEVSTRDFLRSELRNLLTEMDERAKQRDDQTAEGQAPPRSLKP
;
A
#
# COMPACT_ATOMS: atom_id res chain seq x y z
N MET A 1 -64.69 33.40 -17.02
CA MET A 1 -63.42 33.80 -17.67
C MET A 1 -62.35 32.85 -17.16
N VAL A 2 -61.44 32.43 -18.06
CA VAL A 2 -60.40 31.38 -17.93
C VAL A 2 -60.82 30.04 -18.55
N ARG A 3 -59.93 29.59 -19.44
CA ARG A 3 -59.97 28.49 -20.42
C ARG A 3 -59.63 27.14 -19.79
N ASP A 4 -59.83 26.08 -20.58
CA ASP A 4 -59.04 24.84 -20.74
C ASP A 4 -60.04 23.72 -21.09
N ASP A 5 -59.89 22.80 -22.05
CA ASP A 5 -58.93 22.48 -23.10
C ASP A 5 -59.73 21.47 -23.99
N ALA A 6 -59.90 21.65 -25.31
CA ALA A 6 -59.19 20.90 -26.35
C ALA A 6 -58.66 19.52 -25.89
N GLY A 7 -58.93 18.37 -26.49
CA GLY A 7 -59.38 18.00 -27.82
C GLY A 7 -58.96 16.53 -28.04
N GLU A 8 -59.62 15.86 -28.97
CA GLU A 8 -59.17 14.77 -29.86
C GLU A 8 -57.70 14.31 -29.76
N ASP A 9 -57.27 13.09 -30.09
CA ASP A 9 -57.81 11.92 -30.79
C ASP A 9 -56.63 10.92 -30.78
N GLY A 10 -56.94 9.64 -30.95
CA GLY A 10 -56.13 8.72 -31.75
C GLY A 10 -54.61 8.78 -31.65
N ARG A 11 -54.03 7.78 -30.98
CA ARG A 11 -53.45 6.61 -31.67
C ARG A 11 -52.61 5.80 -30.71
N ARG A 12 -52.91 4.50 -30.75
CA ARG A 12 -52.14 3.39 -30.21
C ARG A 12 -50.65 3.53 -30.58
N GLU A 13 -49.80 3.77 -29.61
CA GLU A 13 -48.37 3.50 -29.75
C GLU A 13 -48.12 1.99 -29.56
N PRO A 14 -47.51 1.30 -30.53
CA PRO A 14 -47.01 -0.04 -30.29
C PRO A 14 -45.75 0.05 -29.42
N THR A 15 -45.81 -0.63 -28.27
CA THR A 15 -44.69 -0.95 -27.39
C THR A 15 -43.42 -1.32 -28.17
N ARG A 16 -42.48 -0.38 -28.26
CA ARG A 16 -41.14 -0.64 -28.77
C ARG A 16 -40.38 -1.41 -27.69
N ARG A 17 -40.49 -2.75 -27.71
CA ARG A 17 -39.59 -3.63 -26.96
C ARG A 17 -38.16 -3.29 -27.36
N THR A 18 -37.45 -2.58 -26.50
CA THR A 18 -35.99 -2.49 -26.52
C THR A 18 -35.47 -3.90 -26.28
N ARG A 19 -35.25 -4.62 -27.38
CA ARG A 19 -34.45 -5.84 -27.42
C ARG A 19 -33.04 -5.41 -27.00
N GLY A 20 -32.77 -5.47 -25.70
CA GLY A 20 -31.43 -5.37 -25.16
C GLY A 20 -30.59 -6.40 -25.89
N SER A 21 -29.78 -5.91 -26.82
CA SER A 21 -28.72 -6.67 -27.45
C SER A 21 -27.85 -7.16 -26.29
N ARG A 22 -27.96 -8.46 -25.98
CA ARG A 22 -26.93 -9.16 -25.24
C ARG A 22 -25.71 -9.09 -26.15
N ILE A 23 -24.93 -8.03 -25.99
CA ILE A 23 -23.54 -7.99 -26.44
C ILE A 23 -22.86 -9.04 -25.59
N SER A 24 -22.93 -10.28 -26.06
CA SER A 24 -22.03 -11.35 -25.66
C SER A 24 -20.64 -10.80 -25.93
N ARG A 25 -19.94 -10.39 -24.86
CA ARG A 25 -18.53 -10.02 -24.91
C ARG A 25 -17.79 -11.21 -25.51
N LEU A 26 -17.39 -11.05 -26.77
CA LEU A 26 -16.72 -12.06 -27.58
C LEU A 26 -15.19 -12.01 -27.42
N ASP A 27 -14.71 -11.49 -26.29
CA ASP A 27 -13.28 -11.24 -26.03
C ASP A 27 -12.69 -12.13 -24.91
N VAL A 28 -13.35 -13.24 -24.59
CA VAL A 28 -12.69 -14.29 -23.82
C VAL A 28 -12.18 -15.32 -24.81
N PRO A 29 -10.86 -15.40 -25.08
CA PRO A 29 -10.32 -16.45 -25.92
C PRO A 29 -10.70 -17.79 -25.28
N LYS A 30 -11.59 -18.51 -25.97
CA LYS A 30 -12.01 -19.84 -25.61
C LYS A 30 -10.80 -20.74 -25.86
N ASP A 31 -10.02 -20.98 -24.81
CA ASP A 31 -8.83 -21.80 -24.85
C ASP A 31 -9.24 -23.27 -25.09
N THR A 32 -9.44 -23.58 -26.37
CA THR A 32 -9.99 -24.86 -26.84
C THR A 32 -8.84 -25.80 -27.18
N ARG A 33 -7.78 -25.81 -26.36
CA ARG A 33 -6.66 -26.75 -26.51
C ARG A 33 -6.46 -27.56 -25.22
N ARG A 34 -6.96 -28.80 -25.29
CA ARG A 34 -6.58 -29.97 -24.47
C ARG A 34 -7.02 -29.96 -23.00
N ALA A 35 -8.30 -30.25 -22.78
CA ALA A 35 -8.79 -30.88 -21.55
C ALA A 35 -8.64 -32.42 -21.58
N LEU A 36 -7.52 -32.96 -22.09
CA LEU A 36 -7.27 -34.42 -22.11
C LEU A 36 -6.35 -34.89 -20.97
N ILE A 37 -5.76 -33.96 -20.22
CA ILE A 37 -4.98 -34.28 -19.02
C ILE A 37 -5.77 -33.70 -17.85
N ARG A 38 -6.54 -34.55 -17.19
CA ARG A 38 -7.08 -34.28 -15.86
C ARG A 38 -5.87 -34.13 -14.95
N ARG A 39 -5.36 -32.90 -14.82
CA ARG A 39 -4.34 -32.59 -13.81
C ARG A 39 -4.95 -33.04 -12.48
N PRO A 40 -4.29 -33.94 -11.72
CA PRO A 40 -4.77 -34.24 -10.38
C PRO A 40 -4.90 -32.91 -9.64
N ASP A 41 -6.08 -32.67 -9.08
CA ASP A 41 -6.39 -31.48 -8.30
C ASP A 41 -5.61 -31.60 -6.99
N TYR A 42 -4.33 -31.23 -7.08
CA TYR A 42 -3.40 -31.32 -5.98
C TYR A 42 -3.66 -30.10 -5.11
N ASP A 43 -4.40 -30.30 -4.02
CA ASP A 43 -4.81 -29.23 -3.10
C ASP A 43 -3.56 -28.47 -2.57
N PRO A 44 -3.23 -27.31 -3.15
CA PRO A 44 -1.99 -26.60 -2.84
C PRO A 44 -2.05 -26.01 -1.43
N GLU A 45 -3.25 -25.83 -0.87
CA GLU A 45 -3.48 -25.30 0.48
C GLU A 45 -2.97 -26.26 1.55
N MET A 46 -3.25 -27.56 1.41
CA MET A 46 -2.87 -28.58 2.39
C MET A 46 -1.35 -28.80 2.42
N PHE A 47 -0.72 -28.86 1.25
CA PHE A 47 0.74 -28.97 1.14
C PHE A 47 1.45 -27.68 1.57
N GLY A 48 0.84 -26.51 1.32
CA GLY A 48 1.35 -25.24 1.81
C GLY A 48 1.44 -25.19 3.34
N ARG A 49 0.37 -25.58 4.03
CA ARG A 49 0.34 -25.64 5.51
C ARG A 49 1.36 -26.63 6.08
N PHE A 50 1.51 -27.79 5.42
CA PHE A 50 2.52 -28.79 5.80
C PHE A 50 3.94 -28.24 5.64
N ALA A 51 4.25 -27.64 4.49
CA ALA A 51 5.54 -27.02 4.22
C ALA A 51 5.88 -25.89 5.20
N GLU A 52 4.89 -25.08 5.61
CA GLU A 52 5.08 -24.03 6.62
C GLU A 52 5.50 -24.59 7.98
N THR A 53 4.83 -25.66 8.38
CA THR A 53 5.07 -26.31 9.67
C THR A 53 6.43 -27.01 9.64
N PHE A 54 6.76 -27.67 8.53
CA PHE A 54 8.05 -28.30 8.33
C PHE A 54 9.20 -27.29 8.31
N ALA A 55 9.02 -26.14 7.63
CA ALA A 55 10.01 -25.07 7.59
C ALA A 55 10.26 -24.48 8.99
N ARG A 56 9.20 -24.22 9.77
CA ARG A 56 9.33 -23.76 11.17
C ARG A 56 9.99 -24.82 12.06
N PHE A 57 9.70 -26.09 11.82
CA PHE A 57 10.28 -27.20 12.58
C PHE A 57 11.79 -27.37 12.32
N MET A 58 12.22 -27.34 11.06
CA MET A 58 13.65 -27.43 10.69
C MET A 58 14.46 -26.20 11.13
N GLY A 59 13.85 -25.02 11.23
CA GLY A 59 14.51 -23.80 11.71
C GLY A 59 14.77 -23.75 13.22
N THR A 60 14.33 -24.75 13.98
CA THR A 60 14.42 -24.75 15.45
C THR A 60 15.60 -25.62 15.93
N ALA A 61 16.41 -25.13 16.89
CA ALA A 61 17.53 -25.87 17.47
C ALA A 61 17.13 -27.23 18.11
N ARG A 62 15.87 -27.36 18.53
CA ARG A 62 15.29 -28.60 19.07
C ARG A 62 15.31 -29.75 18.05
N PHE A 63 15.13 -29.48 16.77
CA PHE A 63 15.13 -30.52 15.73
C PHE A 63 16.50 -31.21 15.64
N LEU A 64 17.57 -30.41 15.58
CA LEU A 64 18.94 -30.92 15.55
C LEU A 64 19.24 -31.77 16.79
N PHE A 65 18.83 -31.31 17.98
CA PHE A 65 19.01 -32.08 19.21
C PHE A 65 18.34 -33.46 19.15
N PHE A 66 17.06 -33.53 18.78
CA PHE A 66 16.34 -34.81 18.66
C PHE A 66 16.95 -35.73 17.59
N MET A 67 17.39 -35.18 16.46
CA MET A 67 18.05 -35.95 15.41
C MET A 67 19.40 -36.52 15.86
N THR A 68 20.22 -35.73 16.57
CA THR A 68 21.49 -36.21 17.14
C THR A 68 21.24 -37.31 18.16
N VAL A 69 20.28 -37.12 19.07
CA VAL A 69 19.91 -38.13 20.07
C VAL A 69 19.42 -39.41 19.39
N PHE A 70 18.59 -39.30 18.36
CA PHE A 70 18.12 -40.44 17.58
C PHE A 70 19.27 -41.24 16.96
N VAL A 71 20.23 -40.55 16.32
CA VAL A 71 21.42 -41.20 15.73
C VAL A 71 22.27 -41.89 16.80
N ILE A 72 22.49 -41.25 17.95
CA ILE A 72 23.25 -41.83 19.06
C ILE A 72 22.55 -43.09 19.61
N ILE A 73 21.24 -43.03 19.83
CA ILE A 73 20.46 -44.17 20.30
C ILE A 73 20.52 -45.32 19.29
N TRP A 74 20.33 -45.03 18.00
CA TRP A 74 20.41 -46.03 16.94
C TRP A 74 21.78 -46.72 16.88
N LEU A 75 22.85 -45.91 16.96
CA LEU A 75 24.21 -46.39 17.00
C LEU A 75 24.45 -47.26 18.24
N THR A 76 23.97 -46.82 19.41
CA THR A 76 24.11 -47.55 20.68
C THR A 76 23.41 -48.90 20.63
N ILE A 77 22.17 -48.95 20.12
CA ILE A 77 21.40 -50.20 19.98
C ILE A 77 22.13 -51.19 19.07
N ASN A 78 22.72 -50.72 17.97
CA ASN A 78 23.46 -51.57 17.03
C ASN A 78 24.79 -52.05 17.60
N ILE A 79 25.55 -51.20 18.29
CA ILE A 79 26.84 -51.57 18.90
C ILE A 79 26.66 -52.55 20.06
N VAL A 80 25.64 -52.32 20.92
CA VAL A 80 25.38 -53.18 22.08
C VAL A 80 24.87 -54.56 21.64
N GLY A 81 24.45 -54.71 20.37
CA GLY A 81 24.03 -56.00 19.83
C GLY A 81 22.88 -56.56 20.64
N VAL A 82 21.76 -55.84 20.66
CA VAL A 82 20.53 -56.27 21.34
C VAL A 82 20.17 -57.67 20.80
N TRP A 83 20.44 -58.70 21.62
CA TRP A 83 20.16 -60.14 21.40
C TRP A 83 21.18 -60.94 20.59
N GLY A 84 22.43 -60.46 20.45
CA GLY A 84 23.47 -61.18 19.71
C GLY A 84 23.23 -61.26 18.19
N LEU A 85 22.18 -60.60 17.69
CA LEU A 85 21.99 -60.32 16.27
C LEU A 85 22.52 -58.91 15.97
N GLU A 86 23.56 -58.84 15.16
CA GLU A 86 24.05 -57.60 14.57
C GLU A 86 23.06 -57.15 13.48
N TRP A 87 22.07 -56.35 13.87
CA TRP A 87 20.99 -55.94 12.96
C TRP A 87 21.47 -54.96 11.87
N ASP A 88 22.52 -54.19 12.14
CA ASP A 88 23.22 -53.31 11.20
C ASP A 88 24.73 -53.23 11.53
N PRO A 89 25.56 -54.21 11.10
CA PRO A 89 27.00 -54.21 11.34
C PRO A 89 27.69 -52.99 10.71
N TYR A 90 28.84 -52.59 11.25
CA TYR A 90 29.67 -51.51 10.67
C TYR A 90 29.94 -51.83 9.19
N PRO A 91 29.56 -50.97 8.20
CA PRO A 91 29.41 -49.51 8.27
C PRO A 91 27.96 -48.93 8.36
N PHE A 92 27.01 -49.62 9.00
CA PHE A 92 25.62 -49.17 9.20
C PHE A 92 24.84 -48.89 7.90
N ILE A 93 24.64 -49.93 7.08
CA ILE A 93 24.00 -49.81 5.76
C ILE A 93 22.54 -49.36 5.86
N LEU A 94 21.81 -49.78 6.88
CA LEU A 94 20.39 -49.42 7.03
C LEU A 94 20.23 -47.95 7.40
N LEU A 95 21.08 -47.45 8.31
CA LEU A 95 21.11 -46.03 8.65
C LEU A 95 21.45 -45.17 7.42
N ASN A 96 22.44 -45.59 6.64
CA ASN A 96 22.82 -44.89 5.41
C ASN A 96 21.71 -44.90 4.34
N LEU A 97 21.04 -46.03 4.17
CA LEU A 97 19.92 -46.15 3.25
C LEU A 97 18.78 -45.20 3.66
N LEU A 98 18.44 -45.18 4.96
CA LEU A 98 17.42 -44.29 5.51
C LEU A 98 17.77 -42.81 5.29
N PHE A 99 19.02 -42.40 5.58
CA PHE A 99 19.48 -41.04 5.33
C PHE A 99 19.46 -40.66 3.84
N SER A 100 19.83 -41.60 2.96
CA SER A 100 19.80 -41.37 1.51
C SER A 100 18.37 -41.16 1.01
N THR A 101 17.41 -41.98 1.46
CA THR A 101 15.99 -41.77 1.18
C THR A 101 15.48 -40.47 1.81
N GLN A 102 15.92 -40.14 3.04
CA GLN A 102 15.56 -38.90 3.73
C GLN A 102 15.95 -37.67 2.91
N ALA A 103 17.19 -37.62 2.43
CA ALA A 103 17.66 -36.53 1.58
C ALA A 103 16.90 -36.48 0.24
N SER A 104 16.61 -37.64 -0.36
CA SER A 104 15.91 -37.72 -1.64
C SER A 104 14.47 -37.19 -1.57
N TYR A 105 13.72 -37.45 -0.50
CA TYR A 105 12.36 -36.89 -0.34
C TYR A 105 12.37 -35.45 0.19
N ALA A 106 13.44 -35.02 0.86
CA ALA A 106 13.56 -33.65 1.35
C ALA A 106 13.64 -32.64 0.20
N ALA A 107 14.38 -32.94 -0.86
CA ALA A 107 14.54 -32.04 -2.01
C ALA A 107 13.21 -31.56 -2.63
N PRO A 108 12.26 -32.44 -3.02
CA PRO A 108 10.97 -31.99 -3.58
C PRO A 108 10.11 -31.24 -2.56
N LEU A 109 10.16 -31.60 -1.27
CA LEU A 109 9.46 -30.84 -0.22
C LEU A 109 10.03 -29.44 -0.03
N ILE A 110 11.36 -29.30 -0.07
CA ILE A 110 12.04 -28.02 0.03
C ILE A 110 11.68 -27.14 -1.17
N LEU A 111 11.69 -27.69 -2.39
CA LEU A 111 11.27 -26.96 -3.60
C LEU A 111 9.84 -26.43 -3.50
N LEU A 112 8.92 -27.23 -2.95
CA LEU A 112 7.53 -26.81 -2.72
C LEU A 112 7.44 -25.71 -1.65
N ALA A 113 8.20 -25.83 -0.56
CA ALA A 113 8.27 -24.80 0.47
C ALA A 113 8.82 -23.47 -0.08
N GLN A 114 9.86 -23.55 -0.92
CA GLN A 114 10.50 -22.42 -1.58
C GLN A 114 9.55 -21.73 -2.56
N ASN A 115 8.86 -22.48 -3.44
CA ASN A 115 7.88 -21.90 -4.38
C ASN A 115 6.80 -21.07 -3.67
N ARG A 116 6.40 -21.50 -2.46
CA ARG A 116 5.42 -20.76 -1.67
C ARG A 116 5.99 -19.53 -0.97
N GLN A 117 7.23 -19.60 -0.48
CA GLN A 117 7.94 -18.42 0.03
C GLN A 117 8.10 -17.38 -1.09
N GLU A 118 8.56 -17.78 -2.26
CA GLU A 118 8.74 -16.90 -3.42
C GLU A 118 7.41 -16.26 -3.87
N SER A 119 6.30 -17.01 -3.85
CA SER A 119 4.98 -16.45 -4.17
C SER A 119 4.55 -15.38 -3.15
N ARG A 120 4.83 -15.56 -1.86
CA ARG A 120 4.53 -14.55 -0.83
C ARG A 120 5.43 -13.33 -0.99
N ASP A 121 6.72 -13.56 -1.20
CA ASP A 121 7.71 -12.51 -1.36
C ASP A 121 7.41 -11.65 -2.61
N ARG A 122 6.91 -12.27 -3.68
CA ARG A 122 6.41 -11.54 -4.87
C ARG A 122 5.25 -10.61 -4.53
N VAL A 123 4.23 -11.09 -3.82
CA VAL A 123 3.07 -10.26 -3.44
C VAL A 123 3.50 -9.10 -2.55
N ILE A 124 4.41 -9.33 -1.60
CA ILE A 124 4.96 -8.28 -0.73
C ILE A 124 5.72 -7.25 -1.58
N ALA A 125 6.55 -7.69 -2.52
CA ALA A 125 7.30 -6.79 -3.40
C ALA A 125 6.41 -5.96 -4.32
N GLU A 126 5.32 -6.54 -4.84
CA GLU A 126 4.32 -5.82 -5.63
C GLU A 126 3.61 -4.74 -4.80
N GLN A 127 3.20 -5.07 -3.58
CA GLN A 127 2.58 -4.11 -2.66
C GLN A 127 3.54 -2.98 -2.27
N ASP A 128 4.78 -3.32 -1.94
CA ASP A 128 5.81 -2.33 -1.60
C ASP A 128 6.07 -1.37 -2.77
N ARG A 129 6.09 -1.89 -4.00
CA ARG A 129 6.19 -1.08 -5.21
C ARG A 129 5.02 -0.10 -5.35
N GLU A 130 3.77 -0.55 -5.13
CA GLU A 130 2.61 0.35 -5.18
C GLU A 130 2.66 1.43 -4.10
N VAL A 131 3.02 1.05 -2.87
CA VAL A 131 3.19 1.99 -1.75
C VAL A 131 4.25 3.03 -2.08
N ASN A 132 5.40 2.60 -2.63
CA ASN A 132 6.48 3.51 -3.02
C ASN A 132 6.04 4.48 -4.13
N VAL A 133 5.31 4.01 -5.13
CA VAL A 133 4.75 4.88 -6.19
C VAL A 133 3.78 5.91 -5.59
N ARG A 134 2.90 5.51 -4.67
CA ARG A 134 2.00 6.45 -3.97
C ARG A 134 2.78 7.46 -3.12
N ALA A 135 3.78 7.00 -2.36
CA ALA A 135 4.62 7.87 -1.53
C ALA A 135 5.39 8.91 -2.38
N HIS A 136 5.89 8.52 -3.55
CA HIS A 136 6.51 9.46 -4.49
C HIS A 136 5.51 10.51 -5.01
N ALA A 137 4.27 10.11 -5.33
CA ALA A 137 3.23 11.03 -5.76
C ALA A 137 2.83 12.01 -4.63
N ASP A 138 2.69 11.51 -3.40
CA ASP A 138 2.38 12.33 -2.22
C ASP A 138 3.50 13.34 -1.93
N MET A 139 4.77 12.91 -2.01
CA MET A 139 5.91 13.82 -1.87
C MET A 139 5.92 14.88 -2.97
N ALA A 140 5.63 14.51 -4.22
CA ALA A 140 5.54 15.46 -5.32
C ALA A 140 4.40 16.48 -5.13
N TYR A 141 3.26 16.03 -4.61
CA TYR A 141 2.14 16.89 -4.27
C TYR A 141 2.50 17.86 -3.13
N LEU A 142 3.05 17.35 -2.03
CA LEU A 142 3.50 18.16 -0.90
C LEU A 142 4.58 19.17 -1.31
N ALA A 143 5.53 18.79 -2.16
CA ALA A 143 6.54 19.71 -2.67
C ALA A 143 5.92 20.86 -3.48
N ARG A 144 4.89 20.56 -4.29
CA ARG A 144 4.14 21.58 -5.03
C ARG A 144 3.35 22.49 -4.10
N GLU A 145 2.74 21.93 -3.06
CA GLU A 145 1.98 22.70 -2.07
C GLU A 145 2.88 23.59 -1.20
N VAL A 146 4.07 23.10 -0.84
CA VAL A 146 5.08 23.91 -0.16
C VAL A 146 5.60 25.03 -1.07
N ALA A 147 5.77 24.76 -2.38
CA ALA A 147 6.17 25.78 -3.34
C ALA A 147 5.10 26.87 -3.52
N SER A 148 3.81 26.51 -3.61
CA SER A 148 2.70 27.48 -3.68
C SER A 148 2.55 28.27 -2.39
N LEU A 149 2.69 27.61 -1.23
CA LEU A 149 2.70 28.28 0.08
C LEU A 149 3.88 29.25 0.19
N ARG A 150 5.07 28.88 -0.30
CA ARG A 150 6.24 29.76 -0.30
C ARG A 150 6.04 31.02 -1.17
N ILE A 151 5.40 30.88 -2.33
CA ILE A 151 5.11 32.02 -3.22
C ILE A 151 4.09 32.95 -2.56
N SER A 152 2.98 32.42 -2.06
CA SER A 152 1.94 33.22 -1.39
C SER A 152 2.46 33.92 -0.13
N VAL A 153 3.26 33.25 0.71
CA VAL A 153 3.93 33.89 1.85
C VAL A 153 4.94 34.94 1.38
N GLY A 154 5.69 34.66 0.31
CA GLY A 154 6.65 35.59 -0.27
C GLY A 154 6.02 36.91 -0.75
N GLU A 155 4.83 36.86 -1.34
CA GLU A 155 4.08 38.05 -1.76
C GLU A 155 3.68 38.92 -0.55
N VAL A 156 3.18 38.31 0.53
CA VAL A 156 2.72 39.02 1.74
C VAL A 156 3.87 39.58 2.58
N SER A 157 5.10 39.08 2.40
CA SER A 157 6.29 39.47 3.17
C SER A 157 7.37 40.17 2.35
N THR A 158 7.01 40.79 1.24
CA THR A 158 7.97 41.64 0.53
C THR A 158 8.34 42.81 1.45
N ARG A 159 9.63 42.98 1.75
CA ARG A 159 10.16 44.08 2.57
C ARG A 159 9.59 45.44 2.14
N ASP A 160 9.34 45.61 0.85
CA ASP A 160 8.79 46.85 0.30
C ASP A 160 7.32 47.07 0.67
N PHE A 161 6.51 46.01 0.77
CA PHE A 161 5.12 46.10 1.26
C PHE A 161 5.09 46.42 2.76
N LEU A 162 5.88 45.70 3.58
CA LEU A 162 6.02 46.01 5.01
C LEU A 162 6.55 47.43 5.23
N ARG A 163 7.46 47.89 4.37
CA ARG A 163 8.03 49.23 4.43
C ARG A 163 7.04 50.31 3.96
N SER A 164 6.24 50.04 2.93
CA SER A 164 5.19 50.96 2.50
C SER A 164 4.10 51.08 3.56
N GLU A 165 3.72 49.98 4.19
CA GLU A 165 2.69 49.98 5.22
C GLU A 165 3.16 50.68 6.50
N LEU A 166 4.40 50.43 6.93
CA LEU A 166 5.03 51.20 8.01
C LEU A 166 5.10 52.70 7.67
N ARG A 167 5.41 53.06 6.42
CA ARG A 167 5.43 54.47 5.98
C ARG A 167 4.04 55.10 5.95
N ASN A 168 3.03 54.39 5.46
CA ASN A 168 1.65 54.87 5.46
C ASN A 168 1.17 55.12 6.89
N LEU A 169 1.37 54.17 7.80
CA LEU A 169 1.00 54.31 9.20
C LEU A 169 1.74 55.49 9.88
N LEU A 170 3.04 55.66 9.61
CA LEU A 170 3.80 56.81 10.12
C LEU A 170 3.27 58.15 9.59
N THR A 171 2.93 58.20 8.30
CA THR A 171 2.40 59.42 7.66
C THR A 171 1.04 59.78 8.23
N GLU A 172 0.17 58.79 8.43
CA GLU A 172 -1.15 58.98 9.05
C GLU A 172 -1.02 59.51 10.49
N MET A 173 -0.05 59.01 11.26
CA MET A 173 0.20 59.52 12.61
C MET A 173 0.72 60.97 12.60
N ASP A 174 1.58 61.33 11.65
CA ASP A 174 2.13 62.69 11.51
C ASP A 174 1.06 63.70 11.10
N GLU A 175 0.16 63.32 10.17
CA GLU A 175 -0.99 64.14 9.79
C GLU A 175 -1.95 64.36 10.97
N ARG A 176 -2.23 63.33 11.77
CA ARG A 176 -3.05 63.47 12.99
C ARG A 176 -2.38 64.38 14.02
N ALA A 177 -1.05 64.36 14.13
CA ALA A 177 -0.31 65.27 15.01
C ALA A 177 -0.40 66.72 14.52
N LYS A 178 -0.21 66.97 13.21
CA LYS A 178 -0.39 68.32 12.63
C LYS A 178 -1.81 68.84 12.78
N GLN A 179 -2.83 68.02 12.57
CA GLN A 179 -4.22 68.41 12.79
C GLN A 179 -4.49 68.81 14.24
N ARG A 180 -3.83 68.17 15.22
CA ARG A 180 -3.91 68.59 16.63
C ARG A 180 -3.22 69.93 16.86
N ASP A 181 -2.06 70.16 16.26
CA ASP A 181 -1.33 71.42 16.40
C ASP A 181 -2.07 72.59 15.73
N ASP A 182 -2.64 72.39 14.54
CA ASP A 182 -3.43 73.41 13.83
C ASP A 182 -4.72 73.76 14.59
N GLN A 183 -5.42 72.77 15.16
CA GLN A 183 -6.57 73.02 16.04
C GLN A 183 -6.18 73.81 17.30
N THR A 184 -4.96 73.63 17.79
CA THR A 184 -4.43 74.37 18.94
C THR A 184 -4.06 75.81 18.55
N ALA A 185 -3.54 76.02 17.33
CA ALA A 185 -3.17 77.33 16.80
C ALA A 185 -4.37 78.20 16.42
N GLU A 186 -5.43 77.64 15.82
CA GLU A 186 -6.66 78.38 15.50
C GLU A 186 -7.43 78.81 16.76
N GLY A 187 -7.32 78.07 17.86
CA GLY A 187 -7.85 78.49 19.17
C GLY A 187 -7.11 79.69 19.79
N GLN A 188 -5.93 80.07 19.28
CA GLN A 188 -5.06 81.09 19.87
C GLN A 188 -4.99 82.41 19.06
N ALA A 189 -5.68 82.52 17.91
CA ALA A 189 -5.62 83.74 17.08
C ALA A 189 -6.38 84.92 17.72
N PRO A 190 -5.72 86.07 18.00
CA PRO A 190 -6.38 87.21 18.64
C PRO A 190 -7.37 87.88 17.68
N PRO A 191 -8.52 88.39 18.17
CA PRO A 191 -9.57 88.95 17.31
C PRO A 191 -9.03 90.15 16.53
N ARG A 192 -9.01 90.02 15.19
CA ARG A 192 -8.59 91.10 14.28
C ARG A 192 -9.54 92.29 14.42
N SER A 193 -9.03 93.40 14.93
CA SER A 193 -9.74 94.68 14.99
C SER A 193 -9.95 95.23 13.57
N LEU A 194 -11.20 95.22 13.13
CA LEU A 194 -11.70 95.97 11.97
C LEU A 194 -11.82 97.45 12.34
N LYS A 195 -11.18 98.36 11.57
CA LYS A 195 -11.83 99.32 10.65
C LYS A 195 -10.86 100.46 10.21
N PRO A 196 -11.21 101.18 9.12
CA PRO A 196 -10.30 102.02 8.32
C PRO A 196 -9.94 103.36 8.95
#